data_AF-M5CA90-F1
#
_entry.id   AF-M5CA90-F1
#
_cell.length_a   1.000
_cell.length_b   1.000
_cell.length_c   1.000
_cell.angle_alpha   90.00
_cell.angle_beta   90.00
_cell.angle_gamma   90.00
#
_symmetry.space_group_name_H-M   'P 1'
#
loop_
_entity.id
_entity.type
_entity.pdbx_description
1 polymer ?
#
loop_
_entity_poly.entity_id
_entity_poly.type
_entity_poly.pdbx_seq_one_letter_code
_entity_poly.pdbx_strand_id
1 'polypeptide(L)'
;MSPLFEIELQTKNQAAITTLINSGASSNFISPTTVKKLQIPTITLKKPRTVTMLDGSTPKTGKIWKQVALEFTYNHQTMQHEILVSPIRHHSAILGIKWLEQEQPKIDWSSWQLSFPIPNSTFAYIAQEEEANTEPLKGIPPQYHKFAKVFSKEEFNKLPPH
;
A
#
# COMPACT_ATOMS: atom_id res chain seq x y z
N MET A 1 0.83 -15.80 27.02
CA MET A 1 0.25 -15.56 25.68
C MET A 1 1.38 -15.12 24.77
N SER A 2 1.56 -15.75 23.61
CA SER A 2 2.55 -15.29 22.62
C SER A 2 2.01 -14.03 21.93
N PRO A 3 2.81 -12.97 21.76
CA PRO A 3 2.37 -11.79 21.02
C PRO A 3 2.10 -12.19 19.56
N LEU A 4 0.90 -11.86 19.08
CA LEU A 4 0.54 -11.97 17.66
C LEU A 4 0.73 -10.60 17.03
N PHE A 5 1.26 -10.56 15.81
CA PHE A 5 1.43 -9.30 15.10
C PHE A 5 0.15 -8.95 14.33
N GLU A 6 -0.61 -8.00 14.85
CA GLU A 6 -1.84 -7.51 14.24
C GLU A 6 -1.67 -6.07 13.75
N ILE A 7 -2.31 -5.76 12.62
CA ILE A 7 -2.36 -4.42 12.03
C ILE A 7 -3.80 -4.01 11.76
N GLU A 8 -4.06 -2.71 11.74
CA GLU A 8 -5.37 -2.16 11.40
C GLU A 8 -5.43 -1.80 9.91
N LEU A 9 -6.22 -2.54 9.15
CA LEU A 9 -6.45 -2.27 7.73
C LEU A 9 -7.66 -1.34 7.56
N GLN A 10 -7.46 -0.18 6.96
CA GLN A 10 -8.54 0.78 6.70
C GLN A 10 -9.25 0.43 5.39
N THR A 11 -10.53 0.11 5.43
CA THR A 11 -11.33 -0.09 4.21
C THR A 11 -11.96 1.21 3.74
N LYS A 12 -12.21 1.35 2.43
CA LYS A 12 -12.84 2.55 1.86
C LYS A 12 -14.24 2.76 2.45
N ASN A 13 -14.40 3.83 3.23
CA ASN A 13 -15.67 4.25 3.87
C ASN A 13 -16.25 3.26 4.91
N GLN A 14 -15.45 2.36 5.47
CA GLN A 14 -15.89 1.47 6.55
C GLN A 14 -14.87 1.41 7.69
N ALA A 15 -15.24 0.73 8.78
CA ALA A 15 -14.38 0.60 9.95
C ALA A 15 -13.09 -0.18 9.65
N ALA A 16 -12.05 0.10 10.45
CA ALA A 16 -10.81 -0.65 10.42
C ALA A 16 -11.03 -2.15 10.71
N ILE A 17 -10.23 -2.99 10.07
CA ILE A 17 -10.20 -4.44 10.28
C ILE A 17 -8.88 -4.80 10.96
N THR A 18 -8.96 -5.18 12.24
CA THR A 18 -7.84 -5.80 12.96
C THR A 18 -7.46 -7.10 12.26
N THR A 19 -6.22 -7.17 11.77
CA THR A 19 -5.79 -8.20 10.84
C THR A 19 -4.47 -8.81 11.30
N LEU A 20 -4.47 -10.13 11.44
CA LEU A 20 -3.27 -10.89 11.81
C LEU A 20 -2.35 -11.08 10.61
N ILE A 21 -1.05 -10.83 10.80
CA ILE A 21 -0.01 -11.26 9.85
C ILE A 21 0.43 -12.67 10.18
N ASN A 22 0.26 -13.62 9.24
CA ASN A 22 0.60 -15.03 9.46
C ASN A 22 1.25 -15.67 8.22
N SER A 23 2.57 -15.75 8.20
CA SER A 23 3.32 -16.41 7.13
C SER A 23 3.02 -17.91 7.00
N GLY A 24 2.51 -18.55 8.05
CA GLY A 24 2.06 -19.95 8.03
C GLY A 24 0.70 -20.16 7.34
N ALA A 25 -0.01 -19.08 6.98
CA ALA A 25 -1.25 -19.16 6.23
C ALA A 25 -0.99 -19.18 4.72
N SER A 26 -1.50 -20.21 4.03
CA SER A 26 -1.32 -20.39 2.57
C SER A 26 -2.09 -19.39 1.70
N SER A 27 -2.98 -18.61 2.30
CA SER A 27 -3.79 -17.59 1.63
C SER A 27 -4.20 -16.48 2.60
N ASN A 28 -4.89 -15.46 2.07
CA ASN A 28 -5.51 -14.42 2.87
C ASN A 28 -6.93 -14.85 3.25
N PHE A 29 -7.35 -14.58 4.47
CA PHE A 29 -8.65 -14.98 4.98
C PHE A 29 -9.40 -13.83 5.66
N ILE A 30 -10.72 -13.82 5.53
CA ILE A 30 -11.60 -12.92 6.28
C ILE A 30 -12.75 -13.71 6.89
N SER A 31 -13.12 -13.37 8.13
CA SER A 31 -14.17 -14.08 8.82
C SER A 31 -15.55 -13.78 8.21
N PRO A 32 -16.47 -14.76 8.13
CA PRO A 32 -17.85 -14.51 7.70
C PRO A 32 -18.55 -13.44 8.54
N THR A 33 -18.22 -13.36 9.84
CA THR A 33 -18.75 -12.35 10.76
C THR A 33 -18.33 -10.94 10.36
N THR A 34 -17.05 -10.75 10.01
CA THR A 34 -16.50 -9.47 9.55
C THR A 34 -17.13 -9.07 8.22
N VAL A 35 -17.23 -10.00 7.26
CA VAL A 35 -17.90 -9.77 5.96
C VAL A 35 -19.34 -9.30 6.18
N LYS A 36 -20.09 -9.97 7.06
CA LYS A 36 -21.48 -9.59 7.37
C LYS A 36 -21.57 -8.24 8.07
N LYS A 37 -20.73 -8.00 9.08
CA LYS A 37 -20.70 -6.75 9.87
C LYS A 37 -20.42 -5.53 8.99
N LEU A 38 -19.49 -5.67 8.06
CA LEU A 38 -19.08 -4.61 7.16
C LEU A 38 -19.84 -4.62 5.83
N GLN A 39 -20.79 -5.54 5.64
CA GLN A 39 -21.59 -5.67 4.41
C GLN A 39 -20.71 -5.77 3.15
N ILE A 40 -19.59 -6.47 3.23
CA ILE A 40 -18.63 -6.60 2.13
C ILE A 40 -19.23 -7.53 1.05
N PRO A 41 -19.32 -7.10 -0.21
CA PRO A 41 -19.82 -7.96 -1.30
C PRO A 41 -18.95 -9.20 -1.49
N THR A 42 -19.59 -10.37 -1.57
CA THR A 42 -18.89 -11.65 -1.80
C THR A 42 -19.05 -12.14 -3.23
N ILE A 43 -17.99 -12.76 -3.75
CA ILE A 43 -17.95 -13.44 -5.05
C ILE A 43 -17.99 -14.95 -4.80
N THR A 44 -18.85 -15.66 -5.54
CA THR A 44 -18.88 -17.13 -5.52
C THR A 44 -17.83 -17.70 -6.46
N LEU A 45 -16.97 -18.56 -5.94
CA LEU A 45 -15.96 -19.27 -6.71
C LEU A 45 -16.60 -20.37 -7.57
N LYS A 46 -16.18 -20.48 -8.83
CA LYS A 46 -16.60 -21.59 -9.72
C LYS A 46 -16.10 -22.96 -9.25
N LYS A 47 -14.89 -22.99 -8.67
CA LYS A 47 -14.27 -24.17 -8.08
C LYS A 47 -13.91 -23.87 -6.63
N PRO A 48 -14.23 -24.75 -5.67
CA PRO A 48 -13.93 -24.50 -4.27
C PRO A 48 -12.43 -24.58 -4.01
N ARG A 49 -11.97 -23.89 -2.97
CA ARG A 49 -10.62 -24.07 -2.42
C ARG A 49 -10.68 -24.93 -1.17
N THR A 50 -9.72 -25.84 -1.01
CA THR A 50 -9.58 -26.66 0.19
C THR A 50 -8.57 -25.99 1.13
N VAL A 51 -8.90 -25.89 2.41
CA VAL A 51 -8.00 -25.34 3.43
C VAL A 51 -7.91 -26.33 4.58
N THR A 52 -6.68 -26.62 4.99
CA THR A 52 -6.35 -27.48 6.13
C THR A 52 -5.75 -26.60 7.21
N MET A 53 -6.26 -26.71 8.44
CA MET A 53 -5.69 -25.99 9.58
C MET A 53 -4.47 -26.76 10.10
N LEU A 54 -3.52 -26.04 10.70
CA LEU A 54 -2.28 -26.62 11.25
C LEU A 54 -2.53 -27.65 12.36
N ASP A 55 -3.65 -27.54 13.08
CA ASP A 55 -4.06 -28.50 14.12
C ASP A 55 -4.70 -29.78 13.54
N GLY A 56 -4.69 -29.94 12.22
CA GLY A 56 -5.31 -31.06 11.52
C GLY A 56 -6.83 -30.99 11.46
N SER A 57 -7.46 -29.98 12.07
CA SER A 57 -8.89 -29.75 11.91
C SER A 57 -9.18 -29.24 10.51
N THR A 58 -10.29 -29.71 9.94
CA THR A 58 -10.86 -29.08 8.75
C THR A 58 -11.92 -28.08 9.22
N PRO A 59 -12.04 -26.90 8.58
CA PRO A 59 -13.25 -26.11 8.73
C PRO A 59 -14.46 -27.03 8.48
N LYS A 60 -15.54 -26.93 9.25
CA LYS A 60 -16.70 -27.86 9.17
C LYS A 60 -17.24 -28.10 7.75
N THR A 61 -16.93 -27.21 6.80
CA THR A 61 -17.30 -27.30 5.38
C THR A 61 -16.23 -27.95 4.47
N GLY A 62 -14.96 -28.04 4.88
CA GLY A 62 -13.81 -28.57 4.11
C GLY A 62 -13.46 -27.82 2.81
N LYS A 63 -14.38 -27.01 2.30
CA LYS A 63 -14.35 -26.30 1.03
C LYS A 63 -14.79 -24.85 1.24
N ILE A 64 -14.02 -23.94 0.66
CA ILE A 64 -14.31 -22.51 0.60
C ILE A 64 -14.87 -22.19 -0.78
N TRP A 65 -16.04 -21.57 -0.81
CA TRP A 65 -16.77 -21.21 -2.03
C TRP A 65 -16.87 -19.71 -2.24
N LYS A 66 -16.44 -18.90 -1.28
CA LYS A 66 -16.65 -17.46 -1.26
C LYS A 66 -15.33 -16.74 -1.09
N GLN A 67 -15.19 -15.64 -1.82
CA GLN A 67 -14.11 -14.69 -1.64
C GLN A 67 -14.65 -13.27 -1.67
N VAL A 68 -13.84 -12.31 -1.24
CA VAL A 68 -14.07 -10.87 -1.41
C VAL A 68 -12.92 -10.28 -2.20
N ALA A 69 -13.20 -9.30 -3.04
CA ALA A 69 -12.17 -8.39 -3.54
C ALA A 69 -12.14 -7.19 -2.61
N LEU A 70 -11.11 -7.08 -1.78
CA LEU A 70 -11.03 -6.06 -0.74
C LEU A 70 -9.92 -5.06 -1.08
N GLU A 71 -10.30 -3.79 -1.17
CA GLU A 71 -9.37 -2.67 -1.15
C GLU A 71 -9.20 -2.20 0.30
N PHE A 72 -7.96 -2.08 0.74
CA PHE A 72 -7.63 -1.56 2.06
C PHE A 72 -6.35 -0.72 2.02
N THR A 73 -6.22 0.17 2.99
CA THR A 73 -5.07 1.06 3.15
C THR A 73 -4.37 0.78 4.47
N TYR A 74 -3.04 0.70 4.43
CA TYR A 74 -2.16 0.68 5.60
C TYR A 74 -0.96 1.58 5.34
N ASN A 75 -0.61 2.47 6.27
CA ASN A 75 0.50 3.44 6.13
C ASN A 75 0.51 4.18 4.78
N HIS A 76 -0.65 4.74 4.39
CA HIS A 76 -0.86 5.48 3.13
C HIS A 76 -0.67 4.65 1.84
N GLN A 77 -0.47 3.34 1.95
CA GLN A 77 -0.45 2.45 0.80
C GLN A 77 -1.79 1.73 0.68
N THR A 78 -2.42 1.89 -0.47
CA THR A 78 -3.67 1.20 -0.82
C THR A 78 -3.35 -0.04 -1.63
N MET A 79 -3.90 -1.17 -1.20
CA MET A 79 -3.70 -2.48 -1.82
C MET A 79 -5.06 -3.12 -2.12
N GLN A 80 -5.12 -3.95 -3.15
CA GLN A 80 -6.29 -4.75 -3.47
C GLN A 80 -5.94 -6.23 -3.51
N HIS A 81 -6.71 -7.04 -2.79
CA HIS A 81 -6.48 -8.49 -2.68
C HIS A 81 -7.78 -9.28 -2.80
N GLU A 82 -7.69 -10.46 -3.42
CA GLU A 82 -8.70 -11.50 -3.28
C GLU A 82 -8.50 -12.23 -1.95
N ILE A 83 -9.51 -12.18 -1.07
CA ILE A 83 -9.45 -12.73 0.28
C ILE A 83 -10.53 -13.80 0.45
N LEU A 84 -10.14 -14.98 0.90
CA LEU A 84 -11.06 -16.11 1.07
C LEU A 84 -11.94 -15.95 2.31
N VAL A 85 -13.24 -16.22 2.17
CA VAL A 85 -14.17 -16.15 3.30
C VAL A 85 -14.20 -17.50 4.01
N SER A 86 -13.67 -17.55 5.24
CA SER A 86 -13.53 -18.80 6.00
C SER A 86 -13.62 -18.55 7.51
N PRO A 87 -14.18 -19.48 8.30
CA PRO A 87 -14.06 -19.42 9.76
C PRO A 87 -12.58 -19.44 10.18
N ILE A 88 -12.12 -18.35 10.82
CA ILE A 88 -10.72 -18.14 11.25
C ILE A 88 -10.63 -17.86 12.75
N ARG A 89 -11.21 -18.78 13.55
CA ARG A 89 -11.30 -18.67 15.02
C ARG A 89 -11.88 -17.31 15.45
N HIS A 90 -11.11 -16.50 16.18
CA HIS A 90 -11.51 -15.21 16.72
C HIS A 90 -10.96 -14.01 15.93
N HIS A 91 -10.14 -14.25 14.89
CA HIS A 91 -9.57 -13.16 14.10
C HIS A 91 -10.60 -12.61 13.10
N SER A 92 -10.56 -11.30 12.85
CA SER A 92 -11.40 -10.67 11.84
C SER A 92 -10.89 -10.94 10.43
N ALA A 93 -9.57 -10.86 10.25
CA ALA A 93 -8.89 -11.19 9.01
C ALA A 93 -7.47 -11.73 9.29
N ILE A 94 -6.91 -12.42 8.30
CA ILE A 94 -5.54 -12.91 8.27
C ILE A 94 -4.94 -12.54 6.90
N LEU A 95 -3.81 -11.85 6.90
CA LEU A 95 -2.95 -11.72 5.72
C LEU A 95 -1.87 -12.79 5.78
N GLY A 96 -1.90 -13.68 4.79
CA GLY A 96 -1.01 -14.82 4.68
C GLY A 96 0.04 -14.64 3.60
N ILE A 97 0.57 -15.75 3.11
CA ILE A 97 1.68 -15.77 2.14
C ILE A 97 1.34 -15.01 0.85
N LYS A 98 0.07 -15.01 0.42
CA LYS A 98 -0.35 -14.33 -0.82
C LYS A 98 -0.17 -12.82 -0.75
N TRP A 99 -0.45 -12.22 0.41
CA TRP A 99 -0.18 -10.81 0.63
C TRP A 99 1.32 -10.54 0.84
N LEU A 100 2.00 -11.38 1.62
CA LEU A 100 3.44 -11.24 1.90
C LEU A 100 4.30 -11.32 0.63
N GLU A 101 3.98 -12.24 -0.30
CA GLU A 101 4.67 -12.39 -1.59
C GLU A 101 4.49 -11.18 -2.50
N GLN A 102 3.27 -10.62 -2.52
CA GLN A 102 2.91 -9.53 -3.43
C GLN A 102 3.42 -8.18 -2.95
N GLU A 103 3.20 -7.85 -1.67
CA GLU A 103 3.50 -6.52 -1.13
C GLU A 103 4.91 -6.42 -0.53
N GLN A 104 5.57 -7.56 -0.29
CA GLN A 104 6.93 -7.66 0.25
C GLN A 104 7.23 -6.68 1.39
N PRO A 105 6.39 -6.64 2.44
CA PRO A 105 6.58 -5.71 3.54
C PRO A 105 7.85 -6.03 4.32
N LYS A 106 8.50 -4.99 4.81
CA LYS A 106 9.57 -5.10 5.81
C LYS A 106 8.94 -5.02 7.19
N ILE A 107 9.18 -6.07 7.99
CA ILE A 107 8.73 -6.12 9.38
C ILE A 107 9.96 -6.01 10.28
N ASP A 108 9.99 -4.93 11.07
CA ASP A 108 10.91 -4.81 12.19
C ASP A 108 10.27 -5.50 13.41
N TRP A 109 10.74 -6.70 13.72
CA TRP A 109 10.24 -7.51 14.83
C TRP A 109 10.64 -6.95 16.21
N SER A 110 11.67 -6.11 16.28
CA SER A 110 12.09 -5.50 17.54
C SER A 110 11.14 -4.37 17.96
N SER A 111 10.67 -3.60 16.98
CA SER A 111 9.74 -2.49 17.17
C SER A 111 8.28 -2.84 16.85
N TRP A 112 8.02 -4.05 16.33
CA TRP A 112 6.73 -4.47 15.79
C TRP A 112 6.16 -3.48 14.77
N GLN A 113 7.00 -3.01 13.85
CA GLN A 113 6.60 -2.07 12.82
C GLN A 113 6.62 -2.70 11.43
N LEU A 114 5.64 -2.34 10.62
CA LEU A 114 5.53 -2.76 9.23
C LEU A 114 5.70 -1.55 8.31
N SER A 115 6.59 -1.69 7.33
CA SER A 115 6.83 -0.70 6.30
C SER A 115 6.90 -1.38 4.94
N PHE A 116 6.73 -0.61 3.88
CA PHE A 116 6.84 -1.12 2.51
C PHE A 116 8.08 -0.57 1.83
N PRO A 117 8.63 -1.30 0.84
CA PRO A 117 9.67 -0.73 -0.01
C PRO A 117 9.15 0.54 -0.65
N ILE A 118 9.88 1.64 -0.48
CA ILE A 118 9.69 2.81 -1.33
C ILE A 118 10.14 2.34 -2.72
N PRO A 119 9.28 2.37 -3.76
CA PRO A 119 9.76 2.10 -5.10
C PRO A 119 10.91 3.07 -5.32
N ASN A 120 12.09 2.55 -5.69
CA ASN A 120 13.26 3.37 -5.93
C ASN A 120 12.85 4.42 -6.95
N SER A 121 12.46 5.61 -6.48
CA SER A 121 12.48 6.79 -7.31
C SER A 121 13.93 6.88 -7.67
N THR A 122 14.27 6.51 -8.90
CA THR A 122 15.47 6.98 -9.57
C THR A 122 15.60 8.41 -9.10
N PHE A 123 16.62 8.68 -8.30
CA PHE A 123 16.85 9.93 -7.59
C PHE A 123 16.17 11.04 -8.38
N ALA A 124 15.07 11.59 -7.87
CA ALA A 124 14.55 12.81 -8.43
C ALA A 124 15.77 13.71 -8.47
N TYR A 125 16.24 14.05 -9.67
CA TYR A 125 17.32 14.98 -9.89
C TYR A 125 16.80 16.28 -9.27
N ILE A 126 16.99 16.44 -7.96
CA ILE A 126 16.84 17.72 -7.29
C ILE A 126 17.81 18.59 -8.07
N ALA A 127 17.25 19.60 -8.73
CA ALA A 127 17.92 20.47 -9.70
C ALA A 127 19.41 20.62 -9.36
N GLN A 128 20.28 20.08 -10.21
CA GLN A 128 21.69 20.42 -10.13
C GLN A 128 21.79 21.92 -10.38
N GLU A 129 22.53 22.63 -9.53
CA GLU A 129 23.00 23.97 -9.87
C GLU A 129 23.86 23.85 -11.12
N GLU A 130 23.29 24.16 -12.28
CA GLU A 130 24.04 24.35 -13.50
C GLU A 130 24.73 25.72 -13.41
N GLU A 131 26.03 25.76 -13.69
CA GLU A 131 26.76 27.03 -13.76
C GLU A 131 26.14 27.94 -14.83
N ALA A 132 26.06 29.23 -14.53
CA ALA A 132 25.45 30.20 -15.44
C ALA A 132 26.13 30.15 -16.82
N ASN A 133 25.33 29.98 -17.88
CA ASN A 133 25.79 30.05 -19.26
C ASN A 133 26.55 31.36 -19.50
N THR A 134 27.78 31.27 -20.03
CA THR A 134 28.65 32.42 -20.31
C THR A 134 28.15 33.32 -21.44
N GLU A 135 27.21 32.83 -22.27
CA GLU A 135 26.57 33.60 -23.34
C GLU A 135 25.03 33.56 -23.25
N PRO A 136 24.40 34.22 -22.26
CA PRO A 136 22.96 34.11 -21.98
C PRO A 136 22.05 34.69 -23.08
N LEU A 137 22.60 35.45 -24.02
CA LEU A 137 21.86 36.11 -25.11
C LEU A 137 21.94 35.35 -26.44
N LYS A 138 22.72 34.26 -26.51
CA LYS A 138 22.90 33.49 -27.74
C LYS A 138 21.58 32.84 -28.17
N GLY A 139 21.08 33.20 -29.34
CA GLY A 139 19.82 32.70 -29.88
C GLY A 139 18.57 33.49 -29.46
N ILE A 140 18.71 34.51 -28.60
CA ILE A 140 17.60 35.40 -28.23
C ILE A 140 17.51 36.54 -29.27
N PRO A 141 16.34 36.80 -29.85
CA PRO A 141 16.17 37.93 -30.77
C PRO A 141 16.47 39.30 -30.11
N PRO A 142 17.11 40.26 -30.82
CA PRO A 142 17.59 41.52 -30.23
C PRO A 142 16.51 42.34 -29.51
N GLN A 143 15.27 42.31 -29.98
CA GLN A 143 14.13 43.02 -29.38
C GLN A 143 13.82 42.60 -27.93
N TYR A 144 14.27 41.41 -27.52
CA TYR A 144 14.11 40.89 -26.15
C TYR A 144 15.34 41.13 -25.26
N HIS A 145 16.48 41.61 -25.80
CA HIS A 145 17.70 41.85 -25.03
C HIS A 145 17.52 42.89 -23.93
N LYS A 146 16.58 43.84 -24.11
CA LYS A 146 16.22 44.82 -23.06
C LYS A 146 15.65 44.18 -21.78
N PHE A 147 15.19 42.92 -21.86
CA PHE A 147 14.65 42.17 -20.72
C PHE A 147 15.62 41.12 -20.18
N ALA A 148 16.85 41.05 -20.69
CA ALA A 148 17.85 40.07 -20.28
C ALA A 148 18.04 39.99 -18.76
N LYS A 149 17.97 41.15 -18.10
CA LYS A 149 18.07 41.30 -16.66
C LYS A 149 16.96 40.55 -15.90
N VAL A 150 15.74 40.47 -16.45
CA VAL A 150 14.59 39.79 -15.80
C VAL A 150 14.85 38.29 -15.65
N PHE A 151 15.66 37.72 -16.54
CA PHE A 151 16.00 36.30 -16.54
C PHE A 151 17.35 36.01 -15.88
N SER A 152 17.98 37.01 -15.23
CA SER A 152 19.22 36.79 -14.48
C SER A 152 18.93 36.18 -13.10
N LYS A 153 19.90 35.42 -12.56
CA LYS A 153 19.79 34.79 -11.23
C LYS A 153 19.62 35.83 -10.12
N GLU A 154 20.08 37.07 -10.32
CA GLU A 154 19.89 38.17 -9.35
C GLU A 154 18.45 38.71 -9.29
N GLU A 155 17.72 38.76 -10.40
CA GLU A 155 16.31 39.21 -10.38
C GLU A 155 15.34 38.07 -10.00
N PHE A 156 15.67 36.80 -10.32
CA PHE A 156 14.84 35.64 -9.96
C PHE A 156 14.61 35.51 -8.44
N ASN A 157 15.60 35.89 -7.63
CA ASN A 157 15.54 35.79 -6.17
C ASN A 157 14.90 37.02 -5.49
N LYS A 158 14.40 37.99 -6.24
CA LYS A 158 13.72 39.17 -5.68
C LYS A 158 12.22 38.96 -5.71
N LEU A 159 11.60 39.10 -4.53
CA LEU A 159 10.14 39.13 -4.43
C LEU A 159 9.61 40.44 -5.05
N PRO A 160 8.45 40.41 -5.72
CA PRO A 160 7.86 41.63 -6.25
C PRO A 160 7.50 42.61 -5.10
N PRO A 161 7.69 43.92 -5.31
CA PRO A 161 7.36 44.94 -4.32
C PRO A 161 5.85 44.95 -4.03
N HIS A 162 5.51 45.22 -2.78
CA HIS A 162 4.13 45.27 -2.27
C HIS A 162 3.52 46.66 -2.41
#